data_AF-A0A1H1Y9I8-F1
#
_entry.id   AF-A0A1H1Y9I8-F1
#
_cell.length_a   1.000
_cell.length_b   1.000
_cell.length_c   1.000
_cell.angle_alpha   90.00
_cell.angle_beta   90.00
_cell.angle_gamma   90.00
#
_symmetry.space_group_name_H-M   'P 1'
#
loop_
_entity.id
_entity.type
_entity.pdbx_description
1 polymer ?
#
loop_
_entity_poly.entity_id
_entity_poly.type
_entity_poly.pdbx_seq_one_letter_code
_entity_poly.pdbx_strand_id
1 'polypeptide(L)'
;MRELERNRDAPDTGASTGLRSLAVIGAGRTGGSVTSAARAAGLDVRVGTRGTAAVTAGGSGIALLCVPDESISAVCAEVAAGTDLPPYVGHVSGATGLDALESAARRGAQTFRLHPLQTIPAPGTSLTGVPAAVTGSTPAAAEVARTLARRLGMVPFDLAEEHRAAYHAGAVLASNFVLALAETAADLLTRAGVKDARAALTPLVLSTAANWAGAGPAALTGPIARGDEETVRAHQAALADLAPELSPVYTALADRTRAVAANQHPGGTPVSTPKIVRTREELRAELAPARRSGARIGLVPTMGFLHEGHASLLRAARERCDVVVMSLFVNPTQFGPNEDLAAYPRDEAADLAVAAAAGVDLVYAPAADHVYPPGFATTVEVGGDLTSVLCGDPARRGAAHFRGVTTVVAKLLNAVGPDVAFFGQKDAQQAIVVQAMVRDLELPVEIVVLPTVREPDGLAMSSRNVYLTAEERVRARALNQALTAAARTARNGSTVQDALAAAGKVLADAGIEPEYLEARDAGNLTVAERFGDRPVLIAVAARVGRARLIDNQVVEVVQGA
;
A
#
# COMPACT_ATOMS: atom_id res chain seq x y z
N MET A 1 2.39 -1.93 6.67
CA MET A 1 1.93 -3.04 7.55
C MET A 1 3.00 -4.14 7.78
N ARG A 2 4.30 -3.82 7.75
CA ARG A 2 5.42 -4.77 8.05
C ARG A 2 6.48 -4.20 9.00
N GLU A 3 6.10 -3.24 9.84
CA GLU A 3 6.97 -2.69 10.90
C GLU A 3 6.45 -2.98 12.32
N LEU A 4 5.29 -3.65 12.46
CA LEU A 4 4.71 -3.97 13.77
C LEU A 4 5.14 -5.34 14.34
N GLU A 5 5.95 -6.13 13.61
CA GLU A 5 6.29 -7.50 14.02
C GLU A 5 7.71 -7.66 14.60
N ARG A 6 8.49 -6.58 14.74
CA ARG A 6 9.91 -6.67 15.13
C ARG A 6 10.22 -6.49 16.62
N ASN A 7 9.21 -6.54 17.50
CA ASN A 7 9.41 -6.39 18.96
C ASN A 7 8.75 -7.49 19.80
N ARG A 8 8.54 -8.68 19.22
CA ARG A 8 8.26 -9.90 19.99
C ARG A 8 9.59 -10.60 20.25
N ASP A 9 10.25 -10.22 21.34
CA ASP A 9 11.15 -11.05 22.15
C ASP A 9 12.11 -10.15 22.94
N ALA A 10 11.59 -9.54 24.01
CA ALA A 10 12.39 -9.10 25.13
C ALA A 10 11.73 -9.63 26.41
N PRO A 11 12.43 -10.39 27.27
CA PRO A 11 11.88 -10.82 28.55
C PRO A 11 11.80 -9.60 29.49
N ASP A 12 10.59 -9.29 29.94
CA ASP A 12 10.29 -8.22 30.90
C ASP A 12 10.86 -8.58 32.29
N THR A 13 12.03 -8.03 32.60
CA THR A 13 12.68 -8.13 33.91
C THR A 13 12.25 -6.99 34.83
N GLY A 14 11.12 -7.20 35.52
CA GLY A 14 10.93 -6.81 36.92
C GLY A 14 10.81 -5.32 37.26
N ALA A 15 9.56 -4.83 37.34
CA ALA A 15 9.08 -3.99 38.44
C ALA A 15 7.55 -4.17 38.60
N SER A 16 7.12 -4.94 39.60
CA SER A 16 5.70 -5.15 39.87
C SER A 16 5.05 -3.88 40.45
N THR A 17 4.52 -3.01 39.59
CA THR A 17 3.58 -1.98 40.03
C THR A 17 2.30 -2.67 40.52
N GLY A 18 1.98 -2.53 41.81
CA GLY A 18 0.96 -3.26 42.57
C GLY A 18 -0.51 -3.05 42.19
N LEU A 19 -0.85 -3.01 40.90
CA LEU A 19 -2.23 -2.95 40.41
C LEU A 19 -2.89 -4.33 40.51
N ARG A 20 -3.47 -4.63 41.68
CA ARG A 20 -4.23 -5.87 41.94
C ARG A 20 -5.74 -5.71 41.80
N SER A 21 -6.29 -4.53 42.09
CA SER A 21 -7.73 -4.28 42.09
C SER A 21 -8.12 -3.02 41.31
N LEU A 22 -9.22 -3.11 40.57
CA LEU A 22 -9.78 -2.05 39.71
C LEU A 22 -11.30 -1.94 39.96
N ALA A 23 -11.75 -0.75 40.37
CA ALA A 23 -13.16 -0.39 40.34
C ALA A 23 -13.51 0.25 38.99
N VAL A 24 -14.47 -0.31 38.27
CA VAL A 24 -15.02 0.25 37.03
C VAL A 24 -16.39 0.84 37.34
N ILE A 25 -16.53 2.16 37.24
CA ILE A 25 -17.80 2.84 37.51
C ILE A 25 -18.47 3.18 36.18
N GLY A 26 -19.60 2.54 35.92
CA GLY A 26 -20.34 2.61 34.65
C GLY A 26 -20.28 1.27 33.91
N ALA A 27 -21.45 0.68 33.66
CA ALA A 27 -21.60 -0.61 32.96
C ALA A 27 -21.98 -0.46 31.47
N GLY A 28 -21.77 0.74 30.91
CA GLY A 28 -22.02 1.02 29.49
C GLY A 28 -21.02 0.32 28.56
N ARG A 29 -21.03 0.69 27.28
CA ARG A 29 -20.18 0.07 26.23
C ARG A 29 -18.70 0.01 26.63
N THR A 30 -18.12 1.16 26.97
CA THR A 30 -16.71 1.26 27.39
C THR A 30 -16.45 0.52 28.70
N GLY A 31 -17.32 0.68 29.70
CA GLY A 31 -17.16 0.02 31.00
C GLY A 31 -17.21 -1.50 30.92
N GLY A 32 -18.10 -2.05 30.08
CA GLY A 32 -18.16 -3.49 29.80
C GLY A 32 -16.90 -4.00 29.10
N SER A 33 -16.39 -3.30 28.09
CA SER A 33 -15.12 -3.66 27.43
C SER A 33 -13.92 -3.61 28.37
N VAL A 34 -13.80 -2.55 29.18
CA VAL A 34 -12.75 -2.41 30.19
C VAL A 34 -12.84 -3.54 31.21
N THR A 35 -14.04 -3.86 31.69
CA THR A 35 -14.27 -4.95 32.66
C THR A 35 -13.82 -6.30 32.08
N SER A 36 -14.23 -6.61 30.85
CA SER A 36 -13.85 -7.86 30.18
C SER A 36 -12.34 -7.97 30.00
N ALA A 37 -11.69 -6.91 29.52
CA ALA A 37 -10.24 -6.87 29.35
C ALA A 37 -9.50 -6.98 30.69
N ALA A 38 -9.96 -6.29 31.73
CA ALA A 38 -9.36 -6.32 33.05
C ALA A 38 -9.45 -7.71 33.70
N ARG A 39 -10.61 -8.37 33.58
CA ARG A 39 -10.79 -9.75 34.07
C ARG A 39 -9.92 -10.75 33.31
N ALA A 40 -9.82 -10.62 31.99
CA ALA A 40 -8.92 -11.43 31.18
C ALA A 40 -7.44 -11.25 31.58
N ALA A 41 -7.08 -10.05 32.05
CA ALA A 41 -5.75 -9.73 32.58
C ALA A 41 -5.55 -10.10 34.06
N GLY A 42 -6.48 -10.82 34.68
CA GLY A 42 -6.39 -11.30 36.05
C GLY A 42 -6.47 -10.21 37.12
N LEU A 43 -7.08 -9.05 36.83
CA LEU A 43 -7.38 -8.04 37.84
C LEU A 43 -8.60 -8.44 38.68
N ASP A 44 -8.59 -8.09 39.96
CA ASP A 44 -9.80 -8.10 40.80
C ASP A 44 -10.67 -6.90 40.41
N VAL A 45 -11.76 -7.15 39.67
CA VAL A 45 -12.60 -6.09 39.08
C VAL A 45 -13.93 -5.99 39.80
N ARG A 46 -14.19 -4.82 40.38
CA ARG A 46 -15.51 -4.46 40.93
C ARG A 46 -16.21 -3.51 39.98
N VAL A 47 -17.48 -3.77 39.69
CA VAL A 47 -18.26 -2.96 38.75
C VAL A 47 -19.40 -2.29 39.51
N GLY A 48 -19.51 -0.98 39.34
CA GLY A 48 -20.51 -0.15 40.00
C GLY A 48 -21.21 0.77 39.01
N THR A 49 -22.22 1.48 39.49
CA THR A 49 -22.95 2.50 38.74
C THR A 49 -22.92 3.82 39.50
N ARG A 50 -23.52 4.86 38.92
CA ARG A 50 -23.90 6.05 39.68
C ARG A 50 -24.81 5.63 40.86
N GLY A 51 -24.58 6.19 42.03
CA GLY A 51 -25.26 5.83 43.28
C GLY A 51 -24.61 4.70 44.08
N THR A 52 -23.69 3.93 43.48
CA THR A 52 -22.89 2.89 44.17
C THR A 52 -21.38 3.12 44.01
N ALA A 53 -20.98 4.29 43.50
CA ALA A 53 -19.61 4.55 43.08
C ALA A 53 -18.65 4.60 44.27
N ALA A 54 -19.02 5.27 45.37
CA ALA A 54 -18.24 5.30 46.60
C ALA A 54 -17.95 3.90 47.16
N VAL A 55 -19.00 3.09 47.30
CA VAL A 55 -18.91 1.72 47.84
C VAL A 55 -18.08 0.82 46.92
N THR A 56 -18.28 0.94 45.61
CA THR A 56 -17.54 0.14 44.62
C THR A 56 -16.05 0.50 44.60
N ALA A 57 -15.74 1.79 44.67
CA ALA A 57 -14.38 2.31 44.66
C ALA A 57 -13.60 1.93 45.94
N GLY A 58 -14.28 1.88 47.09
CA GLY A 58 -13.72 1.58 48.41
C GLY A 58 -12.70 0.43 48.41
N GLY A 59 -11.46 0.69 48.80
CA GLY A 59 -10.41 -0.33 48.94
C GLY A 59 -9.89 -0.89 47.62
N SER A 60 -10.14 -0.19 46.49
CA SER A 60 -9.52 -0.50 45.19
C SER A 60 -8.22 0.28 45.00
N GLY A 61 -7.27 -0.28 44.25
CA GLY A 61 -6.06 0.45 43.86
C GLY A 61 -6.34 1.57 42.84
N ILE A 62 -7.35 1.38 41.98
CA ILE A 62 -7.80 2.35 40.97
C ILE A 62 -9.33 2.42 40.98
N ALA A 63 -9.90 3.62 40.85
CA ALA A 63 -11.26 3.82 40.34
C ALA A 63 -11.22 4.42 38.93
N LEU A 64 -11.78 3.72 37.94
CA LEU A 64 -11.87 4.16 36.56
C LEU A 64 -13.33 4.47 36.20
N LEU A 65 -13.59 5.72 35.85
CA LEU A 65 -14.90 6.24 35.50
C LEU A 65 -15.17 6.02 34.01
N CYS A 66 -16.12 5.13 33.72
CA CYS A 66 -16.59 4.73 32.40
C CYS A 66 -18.06 5.18 32.20
N VAL A 67 -18.33 6.44 32.56
CA VAL A 67 -19.66 7.08 32.48
C VAL A 67 -19.69 8.12 31.34
N PRO A 68 -20.88 8.58 30.91
CA PRO A 68 -20.98 9.70 29.98
C PRO A 68 -20.23 10.94 30.47
N ASP A 69 -19.71 11.72 29.55
CA ASP A 69 -18.79 12.84 29.81
C ASP A 69 -19.40 13.87 30.77
N GLU A 70 -20.69 14.18 30.60
CA GLU A 70 -21.45 15.09 31.46
C GLU A 70 -21.65 14.57 32.90
N SER A 71 -21.42 13.28 33.13
CA SER A 71 -21.59 12.64 34.43
C SER A 71 -20.27 12.45 35.20
N ILE A 72 -19.11 12.67 34.57
CA ILE A 72 -17.80 12.38 35.16
C ILE A 72 -17.60 13.14 36.47
N SER A 73 -17.83 14.46 36.49
CA SER A 73 -17.62 15.28 37.70
C SER A 73 -18.53 14.88 38.86
N ALA A 74 -19.80 14.58 38.56
CA ALA A 74 -20.76 14.16 39.58
C ALA A 74 -20.41 12.79 40.17
N VAL A 75 -19.99 11.85 39.33
CA VAL A 75 -19.56 10.51 39.78
C VAL A 75 -18.22 10.58 40.52
N CYS A 76 -17.29 11.44 40.10
CA CYS A 76 -16.06 11.70 40.82
C CYS A 76 -16.33 12.26 42.23
N ALA A 77 -17.28 13.19 42.36
CA ALA A 77 -17.70 13.70 43.67
C ALA A 77 -18.29 12.60 44.57
N GLU A 78 -19.07 11.68 43.99
CA GLU A 78 -19.58 10.52 44.72
C GLU A 78 -18.44 9.62 45.21
N VAL A 79 -17.47 9.28 44.35
CA VAL A 79 -16.28 8.50 44.73
C VAL A 79 -15.48 9.21 45.82
N ALA A 80 -15.27 10.54 45.70
CA ALA A 80 -14.53 11.35 46.67
C ALA A 80 -15.23 11.47 48.04
N ALA A 81 -16.55 11.32 48.09
CA ALA A 81 -17.32 11.30 49.34
C ALA A 81 -17.14 9.99 50.14
N GLY A 82 -16.60 8.94 49.52
CA GLY A 82 -16.28 7.69 50.19
C GLY A 82 -15.24 7.85 51.31
N THR A 83 -15.33 6.97 52.31
CA THR A 83 -14.37 6.91 53.42
C THR A 83 -13.03 6.33 53.00
N ASP A 84 -13.02 5.43 52.01
CA ASP A 84 -11.85 4.69 51.53
C ASP A 84 -11.55 5.02 50.05
N LEU A 85 -11.05 6.24 49.81
CA LEU A 85 -10.79 6.76 48.46
C LEU A 85 -9.56 6.06 47.83
N PRO A 86 -9.67 5.50 46.61
CA PRO A 86 -8.51 4.96 45.90
C PRO A 86 -7.39 5.99 45.69
N PRO A 87 -6.12 5.57 45.75
CA PRO A 87 -4.99 6.47 45.53
C PRO A 87 -4.93 7.00 44.09
N TYR A 88 -5.57 6.31 43.15
CA TYR A 88 -5.67 6.72 41.75
C TYR A 88 -7.13 6.72 41.27
N VAL A 89 -7.55 7.84 40.68
CA VAL A 89 -8.88 7.99 40.09
C VAL A 89 -8.72 8.49 38.65
N GLY A 90 -9.31 7.80 37.69
CA GLY A 90 -9.23 8.21 36.29
C GLY A 90 -10.53 8.09 35.53
N HIS A 91 -10.56 8.61 34.31
CA HIS A 91 -11.71 8.44 33.40
C HIS A 91 -11.26 8.08 31.99
N VAL A 92 -12.22 7.65 31.17
CA VAL A 92 -11.99 7.21 29.78
C VAL A 92 -12.42 8.19 28.70
N SER A 93 -12.98 9.35 29.04
CA SER A 93 -13.31 10.38 28.05
C SER A 93 -12.07 10.90 27.31
N GLY A 94 -12.22 11.16 26.01
CA GLY A 94 -11.19 11.79 25.17
C GLY A 94 -11.26 13.31 25.14
N ALA A 95 -12.39 13.90 25.55
CA ALA A 95 -12.63 15.35 25.50
C ALA A 95 -12.55 16.01 26.89
N THR A 96 -13.04 15.33 27.92
CA THR A 96 -13.05 15.82 29.29
C THR A 96 -11.64 15.91 29.86
N GLY A 97 -11.36 17.01 30.57
CA GLY A 97 -10.07 17.22 31.21
C GLY A 97 -9.98 16.64 32.62
N LEU A 98 -8.78 16.65 33.18
CA LEU A 98 -8.53 16.20 34.55
C LEU A 98 -9.20 17.07 35.62
N ASP A 99 -9.61 18.29 35.28
CA ASP A 99 -10.41 19.18 36.12
C ASP A 99 -11.76 18.56 36.51
N ALA A 100 -12.33 17.69 35.68
CA ALA A 100 -13.52 16.93 36.04
C ALA A 100 -13.30 15.98 37.23
N LEU A 101 -12.05 15.67 37.58
CA LEU A 101 -11.68 14.81 38.70
C LEU A 101 -11.25 15.59 39.95
N GLU A 102 -11.50 16.90 40.00
CA GLU A 102 -11.03 17.79 41.06
C GLU A 102 -11.47 17.34 42.48
N SER A 103 -12.69 16.81 42.62
CA SER A 103 -13.20 16.33 43.93
C SER A 103 -12.32 15.24 44.54
N ALA A 104 -11.81 14.31 43.73
CA ALA A 104 -10.89 13.27 44.19
C ALA A 104 -9.48 13.84 44.43
N ALA A 105 -9.02 14.74 43.56
CA ALA A 105 -7.71 15.39 43.70
C ALA A 105 -7.59 16.19 45.01
N ARG A 106 -8.64 16.96 45.38
CA ARG A 106 -8.69 17.71 46.65
C ARG A 106 -8.62 16.80 47.89
N ARG A 107 -9.02 15.54 47.75
CA ARG A 107 -8.94 14.50 48.80
C ARG A 107 -7.61 13.71 48.77
N GLY A 108 -6.67 14.10 47.91
CA GLY A 108 -5.32 13.54 47.82
C GLY A 108 -5.15 12.38 46.83
N ALA A 109 -6.18 12.03 46.06
CA ALA A 109 -6.03 11.05 44.99
C ALA A 109 -5.28 11.64 43.80
N GLN A 110 -4.43 10.84 43.16
CA GLN A 110 -3.75 11.25 41.93
C GLN A 110 -4.65 10.91 40.74
N THR A 111 -4.81 11.84 39.80
CA THR A 111 -5.82 11.72 38.74
C THR A 111 -5.21 11.44 37.38
N PHE A 112 -5.93 10.70 36.53
CA PHE A 112 -5.46 10.38 35.19
C PHE A 112 -6.58 10.24 34.16
N ARG A 113 -6.22 10.35 32.89
CA ARG A 113 -7.05 10.03 31.73
C ARG A 113 -6.46 8.84 31.00
N LEU A 114 -7.34 7.97 30.52
CA LEU A 114 -7.02 6.82 29.69
C LEU A 114 -8.08 6.70 28.59
N HIS A 115 -7.85 7.29 27.41
CA HIS A 115 -8.81 7.28 26.31
C HIS A 115 -8.41 6.26 25.24
N PRO A 116 -9.17 5.15 25.06
CA PRO A 116 -8.96 4.23 23.95
C PRO A 116 -9.31 4.89 22.61
N LEU A 117 -8.35 4.97 21.68
CA LEU A 117 -8.54 5.54 20.34
C LEU A 117 -9.22 4.54 19.41
N GLN A 118 -10.47 4.20 19.71
CA GLN A 118 -11.32 3.37 18.85
C GLN A 118 -12.81 3.61 19.10
N THR A 119 -13.64 3.18 18.17
CA THR A 119 -15.08 3.05 18.40
C THR A 119 -15.39 1.82 19.27
N ILE A 120 -16.23 1.98 20.28
CA ILE A 120 -16.70 0.88 21.15
C ILE A 120 -18.22 0.74 20.97
N PRO A 121 -18.68 -0.02 19.95
CA PRO A 121 -20.11 -0.10 19.61
C PRO A 121 -20.91 -0.93 20.62
N ALA A 122 -20.28 -1.84 21.37
CA ALA A 122 -20.95 -2.71 22.31
C ALA A 122 -20.06 -3.04 23.52
N PRO A 123 -20.64 -3.44 24.66
CA PRO A 123 -19.89 -4.05 25.75
C PRO A 123 -19.10 -5.28 25.24
N GLY A 124 -17.83 -5.39 25.63
CA GLY A 124 -16.99 -6.53 25.25
C GLY A 124 -16.26 -6.38 23.91
N THR A 125 -16.38 -5.23 23.23
CA THR A 125 -15.44 -4.87 22.14
C THR A 125 -14.00 -5.00 22.64
N SER A 126 -13.16 -5.71 21.89
CA SER A 126 -11.76 -5.93 22.25
C SER A 126 -10.99 -4.62 22.36
N LEU A 127 -10.11 -4.53 23.36
CA LEU A 127 -9.18 -3.41 23.53
C LEU A 127 -7.75 -3.78 23.09
N THR A 128 -7.53 -5.00 22.60
CA THR A 128 -6.19 -5.50 22.25
C THR A 128 -5.60 -4.74 21.06
N GLY A 129 -4.38 -4.23 21.21
CA GLY A 129 -3.65 -3.49 20.17
C GLY A 129 -4.17 -2.07 19.93
N VAL A 130 -5.16 -1.61 20.70
CA VAL A 130 -5.78 -0.30 20.52
C VAL A 130 -4.88 0.78 21.09
N PRO A 131 -4.51 1.82 20.33
CA PRO A 131 -3.78 2.96 20.87
C PRO A 131 -4.59 3.65 21.97
N ALA A 132 -3.98 4.04 23.09
CA ALA A 132 -4.66 4.72 24.18
C ALA A 132 -3.93 6.00 24.59
N ALA A 133 -4.61 7.14 24.52
CA ALA A 133 -4.05 8.41 24.99
C ALA A 133 -4.06 8.45 26.52
N VAL A 134 -2.89 8.76 27.10
CA VAL A 134 -2.68 8.78 28.54
C VAL A 134 -2.21 10.16 29.01
N THR A 135 -2.78 10.61 30.11
CA THR A 135 -2.37 11.84 30.81
C THR A 135 -2.55 11.64 32.31
N GLY A 136 -1.57 12.07 33.11
CA GLY A 136 -1.65 12.01 34.57
C GLY A 136 -1.46 13.39 35.19
N SER A 137 -2.07 13.62 36.34
CA SER A 137 -1.84 14.83 37.16
C SER A 137 -0.42 14.87 37.75
N THR A 138 0.25 13.72 37.80
CA THR A 138 1.63 13.54 38.23
C THR A 138 2.31 12.49 37.34
N PRO A 139 3.66 12.38 37.36
CA PRO A 139 4.37 11.29 36.69
C PRO A 139 3.93 9.89 37.16
N ALA A 140 3.62 9.74 38.45
CA ALA A 140 3.15 8.46 39.00
C ALA A 140 1.74 8.11 38.48
N ALA A 141 0.83 9.08 38.40
CA ALA A 141 -0.50 8.87 37.84
C ALA A 141 -0.44 8.50 36.35
N ALA A 142 0.44 9.16 35.60
CA ALA A 142 0.67 8.85 34.19
C ALA A 142 1.20 7.41 34.03
N GLU A 143 2.16 6.99 34.86
CA GLU A 143 2.66 5.61 34.80
C GLU A 143 1.59 4.58 35.15
N VAL A 144 0.77 4.84 36.18
CA VAL A 144 -0.37 3.97 36.52
C VAL A 144 -1.33 3.82 35.35
N ALA A 145 -1.64 4.91 34.65
CA ALA A 145 -2.49 4.88 33.48
C ALA A 145 -1.86 4.09 32.32
N ARG A 146 -0.55 4.22 32.06
CA ARG A 146 0.18 3.41 31.06
C ARG A 146 0.19 1.93 31.44
N THR A 147 0.45 1.60 32.71
CA THR A 147 0.42 0.22 33.19
C THR A 147 -0.97 -0.37 33.03
N LEU A 148 -2.02 0.37 33.41
CA LEU A 148 -3.40 -0.06 33.23
C LEU A 148 -3.73 -0.28 31.75
N ALA A 149 -3.35 0.64 30.86
CA ALA A 149 -3.54 0.48 29.41
C ALA A 149 -2.93 -0.82 28.89
N ARG A 150 -1.64 -1.08 29.23
CA ARG A 150 -0.93 -2.30 28.83
C ARG A 150 -1.60 -3.56 29.39
N ARG A 151 -2.03 -3.54 30.65
CA ARG A 151 -2.76 -4.64 31.29
C ARG A 151 -4.08 -4.94 30.56
N LEU A 152 -4.78 -3.91 30.08
CA LEU A 152 -6.01 -4.07 29.28
C LEU A 152 -5.74 -4.47 27.81
N GLY A 153 -4.48 -4.66 27.42
CA GLY A 153 -4.08 -5.04 26.06
C GLY A 153 -3.91 -3.87 25.09
N MET A 154 -4.00 -2.62 25.56
CA MET A 154 -3.86 -1.41 24.74
C MET A 154 -2.39 -0.99 24.58
N VAL A 155 -2.13 -0.10 23.62
CA VAL A 155 -0.82 0.51 23.34
C VAL A 155 -0.85 1.97 23.82
N PRO A 156 -0.36 2.29 25.03
CA PRO A 156 -0.43 3.66 25.54
C PRO A 156 0.52 4.60 24.80
N PHE A 157 0.09 5.86 24.65
CA PHE A 157 0.95 6.98 24.26
C PHE A 157 0.59 8.21 25.10
N ASP A 158 1.59 9.04 25.37
CA ASP A 158 1.40 10.25 26.18
C ASP A 158 0.73 11.36 25.35
N LEU A 159 -0.23 12.04 25.97
CA LEU A 159 -0.90 13.20 25.39
C LEU A 159 -0.86 14.36 26.38
N ALA A 160 -0.35 15.51 25.94
CA ALA A 160 -0.37 16.73 26.75
C ALA A 160 -1.82 17.20 26.95
N GLU A 161 -2.14 17.70 28.14
CA GLU A 161 -3.52 18.01 28.53
C GLU A 161 -4.11 19.15 27.69
N GLU A 162 -3.26 20.13 27.33
CA GLU A 162 -3.57 21.25 26.45
C GLU A 162 -3.94 20.82 25.02
N HIS A 163 -3.50 19.64 24.58
CA HIS A 163 -3.76 19.14 23.22
C HIS A 163 -5.00 18.22 23.13
N ARG A 164 -5.68 17.95 24.25
CA ARG A 164 -6.81 16.99 24.30
C ARG A 164 -7.93 17.30 23.31
N ALA A 165 -8.31 18.58 23.18
CA ALA A 165 -9.41 18.98 22.32
C ALA A 165 -9.06 18.79 20.84
N ALA A 166 -7.83 19.15 20.44
CA ALA A 166 -7.33 18.94 19.08
C ALA A 166 -7.19 17.45 18.76
N TYR A 167 -6.65 16.67 19.69
CA TYR A 167 -6.57 15.21 19.58
C TYR A 167 -7.96 14.58 19.38
N HIS A 168 -8.93 14.95 20.22
CA HIS A 168 -10.28 14.41 20.13
C HIS A 168 -10.98 14.83 18.83
N ALA A 169 -10.79 16.08 18.39
CA ALA A 169 -11.26 16.53 17.08
C ALA A 169 -10.66 15.70 15.94
N GLY A 170 -9.38 15.33 16.01
CA GLY A 170 -8.74 14.41 15.07
C GLY A 170 -9.38 13.02 15.06
N ALA A 171 -9.70 12.47 16.23
CA ALA A 171 -10.41 11.20 16.34
C ALA A 171 -11.83 11.27 15.75
N VAL A 172 -12.56 12.38 15.98
CA VAL A 172 -13.89 12.62 15.41
C VAL A 172 -13.82 12.73 13.89
N LEU A 173 -12.82 13.41 13.33
CA LEU A 173 -12.57 13.48 11.89
C LEU A 173 -12.34 12.10 11.28
N ALA A 174 -11.54 11.25 11.94
CA ALA A 174 -11.16 9.93 11.43
C ALA A 174 -12.24 8.84 11.62
N SER A 175 -13.25 9.08 12.45
CA SER A 175 -14.33 8.12 12.76
C SER A 175 -15.70 8.67 12.37
N ASN A 176 -16.19 9.64 13.14
CA ASN A 176 -17.58 10.08 13.06
C ASN A 176 -17.84 10.78 11.71
N PHE A 177 -16.91 11.62 11.26
CA PHE A 177 -17.09 12.33 9.99
C PHE A 177 -16.86 11.42 8.79
N VAL A 178 -16.02 10.39 8.88
CA VAL A 178 -15.92 9.35 7.83
C VAL A 178 -17.26 8.65 7.65
N LEU A 179 -17.92 8.27 8.75
CA LEU A 179 -19.27 7.68 8.70
C LEU A 179 -20.28 8.66 8.10
N ALA A 180 -20.31 9.91 8.56
CA ALA A 180 -21.21 10.93 8.04
C ALA A 180 -21.02 11.18 6.53
N LEU A 181 -19.77 11.20 6.06
CA LEU A 181 -19.46 11.36 4.64
C LEU A 181 -19.88 10.14 3.82
N ALA A 182 -19.69 8.93 4.33
CA ALA A 182 -20.12 7.71 3.66
C ALA A 182 -21.64 7.65 3.49
N GLU A 183 -22.40 8.03 4.52
CA GLU A 183 -23.86 8.15 4.45
C GLU A 183 -24.31 9.25 3.50
N THR A 184 -23.66 10.42 3.54
CA THR A 184 -23.93 11.53 2.62
C THR A 184 -23.71 11.10 1.16
N ALA A 185 -22.65 10.33 0.88
CA ALA A 185 -22.39 9.79 -0.45
C ALA A 185 -23.45 8.77 -0.87
N ALA A 186 -23.89 7.89 0.03
CA ALA A 186 -24.96 6.92 -0.25
C ALA A 186 -26.29 7.62 -0.58
N ASP A 187 -26.63 8.67 0.15
CA ASP A 187 -27.83 9.48 -0.11
C ASP A 187 -27.75 10.16 -1.48
N LEU A 188 -26.60 10.76 -1.83
CA LEU A 188 -26.40 11.39 -3.13
C LEU A 188 -26.53 10.38 -4.29
N LEU A 189 -25.92 9.20 -4.16
CA LEU A 189 -26.04 8.13 -5.17
C LEU A 189 -27.48 7.64 -5.31
N THR A 190 -28.22 7.54 -4.20
CA THR A 190 -29.64 7.18 -4.22
C THR A 190 -30.46 8.21 -4.99
N ARG A 191 -30.21 9.52 -4.78
CA ARG A 191 -30.85 10.61 -5.55
C ARG A 191 -30.49 10.55 -7.04
N ALA A 192 -29.28 10.10 -7.36
CA ALA A 192 -28.83 9.88 -8.74
C ALA A 192 -29.40 8.59 -9.38
N GLY A 193 -30.26 7.85 -8.67
CA GLY A 193 -30.94 6.66 -9.20
C GLY A 193 -30.21 5.34 -8.97
N VAL A 194 -29.12 5.33 -8.19
CA VAL A 194 -28.40 4.10 -7.85
C VAL A 194 -29.18 3.31 -6.79
N LYS A 195 -29.60 2.09 -7.13
CA LYS A 195 -30.20 1.16 -6.17
C LYS A 195 -29.12 0.61 -5.23
N ASP A 196 -29.48 0.41 -3.96
CA ASP A 196 -28.59 -0.15 -2.93
C ASP A 196 -27.25 0.60 -2.81
N ALA A 197 -27.30 1.94 -2.86
CA ALA A 197 -26.12 2.82 -2.89
C ALA A 197 -25.09 2.53 -1.78
N ARG A 198 -25.55 2.21 -0.56
CA ARG A 198 -24.64 1.82 0.54
C ARG A 198 -23.84 0.54 0.20
N ALA A 199 -24.49 -0.47 -0.38
CA ALA A 199 -23.81 -1.70 -0.78
C ALA A 199 -22.81 -1.44 -1.92
N ALA A 200 -23.19 -0.59 -2.88
CA ALA A 200 -22.31 -0.18 -3.97
C ALA A 200 -21.06 0.58 -3.49
N LEU A 201 -21.20 1.44 -2.45
CA LEU A 201 -20.09 2.22 -1.90
C LEU A 201 -19.21 1.44 -0.91
N THR A 202 -19.71 0.36 -0.31
CA THR A 202 -18.99 -0.36 0.75
C THR A 202 -17.59 -0.80 0.34
N PRO A 203 -17.37 -1.44 -0.84
CA PRO A 203 -16.03 -1.83 -1.28
C PRO A 203 -15.09 -0.62 -1.46
N LEU A 204 -15.63 0.50 -1.95
CA LEU A 204 -14.86 1.73 -2.17
C LEU A 204 -14.40 2.35 -0.85
N VAL A 205 -15.30 2.46 0.14
CA VAL A 205 -14.97 3.01 1.47
C VAL A 205 -13.92 2.14 2.17
N LEU A 206 -14.09 0.82 2.15
CA LEU A 206 -13.14 -0.12 2.76
C LEU A 206 -11.76 -0.05 2.08
N SER A 207 -11.72 -0.03 0.75
CA SER A 207 -10.46 0.08 0.01
C SER A 207 -9.78 1.43 0.27
N THR A 208 -10.55 2.52 0.36
CA THR A 208 -10.01 3.86 0.66
C THR A 208 -9.33 3.90 2.03
N ALA A 209 -9.99 3.37 3.07
CA ALA A 209 -9.42 3.29 4.41
C ALA A 209 -8.15 2.41 4.45
N ALA A 210 -8.16 1.27 3.75
CA ALA A 210 -7.02 0.37 3.66
C ALA A 210 -5.82 1.01 2.93
N ASN A 211 -6.08 1.72 1.82
CA ASN A 211 -5.04 2.40 1.06
C ASN A 211 -4.41 3.53 1.88
N TRP A 212 -5.21 4.32 2.59
CA TRP A 212 -4.70 5.34 3.51
C TRP A 212 -3.83 4.74 4.62
N ALA A 213 -4.24 3.62 5.22
CA ALA A 213 -3.43 2.93 6.23
C ALA A 213 -2.10 2.40 5.68
N GLY A 214 -2.02 2.11 4.37
CA GLY A 214 -0.82 1.60 3.71
C GLY A 214 0.14 2.67 3.18
N ALA A 215 -0.40 3.71 2.52
CA ALA A 215 0.37 4.70 1.77
C ALA A 215 0.12 6.16 2.24
N GLY A 216 -0.73 6.36 3.25
CA GLY A 216 -1.02 7.69 3.79
C GLY A 216 -1.58 8.64 2.72
N PRO A 217 -1.09 9.88 2.61
CA PRO A 217 -1.57 10.83 1.62
C PRO A 217 -1.30 10.36 0.17
N ALA A 218 -0.26 9.58 -0.09
CA ALA A 218 0.06 9.05 -1.43
C ALA A 218 -1.02 8.11 -2.01
N ALA A 219 -1.94 7.63 -1.17
CA ALA A 219 -3.13 6.90 -1.61
C ALA A 219 -4.19 7.79 -2.30
N LEU A 220 -4.03 9.11 -2.27
CA LEU A 220 -5.00 10.04 -2.81
C LEU A 220 -5.10 9.89 -4.34
N THR A 221 -6.30 9.60 -4.81
CA THR A 221 -6.62 9.46 -6.24
C THR A 221 -7.86 10.29 -6.58
N GLY A 222 -8.20 10.40 -7.86
CA GLY A 222 -9.38 11.12 -8.34
C GLY A 222 -9.06 12.42 -9.08
N PRO A 223 -10.09 13.19 -9.49
CA PRO A 223 -9.92 14.33 -10.39
C PRO A 223 -9.03 15.42 -9.80
N ILE A 224 -9.22 15.76 -8.52
CA ILE A 224 -8.40 16.78 -7.85
C ILE A 224 -6.94 16.36 -7.76
N ALA A 225 -6.67 15.09 -7.43
CA ALA A 225 -5.31 14.57 -7.33
C ALA A 225 -4.56 14.64 -8.67
N ARG A 226 -5.29 14.57 -9.79
CA ARG A 226 -4.76 14.64 -11.16
C ARG A 226 -4.90 16.01 -11.83
N GLY A 227 -5.38 17.03 -11.11
CA GLY A 227 -5.57 18.39 -11.64
C GLY A 227 -6.73 18.56 -12.64
N ASP A 228 -7.69 17.63 -12.66
CA ASP A 228 -8.86 17.68 -13.55
C ASP A 228 -9.94 18.62 -13.01
N GLU A 229 -9.73 19.92 -13.20
CA GLU A 229 -10.65 20.97 -12.78
C GLU A 229 -11.92 21.06 -13.65
N GLU A 230 -11.96 20.39 -14.81
CA GLU A 230 -13.19 20.28 -15.60
C GLU A 230 -14.19 19.33 -14.92
N THR A 231 -13.73 18.14 -14.54
CA THR A 231 -14.55 17.18 -13.78
C THR A 231 -15.01 17.77 -12.44
N VAL A 232 -14.14 18.51 -11.73
CA VAL A 232 -14.53 19.17 -10.46
C VAL A 232 -15.65 20.19 -10.68
N ARG A 233 -15.58 21.00 -11.75
CA ARG A 233 -16.66 21.94 -12.10
C ARG A 233 -17.95 21.22 -12.49
N ALA A 234 -17.85 20.11 -13.22
CA ALA A 234 -19.01 19.28 -13.56
C ALA A 234 -19.68 18.71 -12.31
N HIS A 235 -18.91 18.24 -11.32
CA HIS A 235 -19.43 17.80 -10.04
C HIS A 235 -20.16 18.91 -9.28
N GLN A 236 -19.58 20.12 -9.23
CA GLN A 236 -20.21 21.26 -8.57
C GLN A 236 -21.53 21.66 -9.24
N ALA A 237 -21.59 21.63 -10.58
CA ALA A 237 -22.82 21.89 -11.32
C ALA A 237 -23.90 20.82 -11.03
N ALA A 238 -23.51 19.55 -11.01
CA ALA A 238 -24.43 18.45 -10.68
C ALA A 238 -24.94 18.53 -9.23
N LEU A 239 -24.07 18.91 -8.28
CA LEU A 239 -24.47 19.11 -6.88
C LEU A 239 -25.40 20.30 -6.72
N ALA A 240 -25.17 21.40 -7.43
CA ALA A 240 -26.05 22.56 -7.38
C ALA A 240 -27.50 22.24 -7.81
N ASP A 241 -27.66 21.27 -8.72
CA ASP A 241 -28.96 20.80 -9.18
C ASP A 241 -29.58 19.72 -8.26
N LEU A 242 -28.81 18.67 -7.94
CA LEU A 242 -29.34 17.46 -7.28
C LEU A 242 -29.33 17.51 -5.73
N ALA A 243 -28.38 18.24 -5.15
CA ALA A 243 -28.17 18.30 -3.70
C ALA A 243 -27.45 19.60 -3.30
N PRO A 244 -28.08 20.78 -3.50
CA PRO A 244 -27.43 22.07 -3.32
C PRO A 244 -26.87 22.26 -1.91
N GLU A 245 -27.49 21.64 -0.90
CA GLU A 245 -27.05 21.63 0.50
C GLU A 245 -25.66 20.99 0.71
N LEU A 246 -25.20 20.14 -0.21
CA LEU A 246 -23.89 19.48 -0.15
C LEU A 246 -22.78 20.30 -0.79
N SER A 247 -23.11 21.36 -1.53
CA SER A 247 -22.12 22.19 -2.25
C SER A 247 -21.05 22.80 -1.32
N PRO A 248 -21.39 23.33 -0.12
CA PRO A 248 -20.38 23.84 0.80
C PRO A 248 -19.43 22.74 1.31
N VAL A 249 -19.97 21.55 1.60
CA VAL A 249 -19.18 20.40 2.08
C VAL A 249 -18.24 19.92 0.98
N TYR A 250 -18.73 19.78 -0.24
CA TYR A 250 -17.92 19.39 -1.40
C TYR A 250 -16.77 20.38 -1.61
N THR A 251 -17.07 21.68 -1.57
CA THR A 251 -16.06 22.73 -1.78
C THR A 251 -14.97 22.69 -0.71
N ALA A 252 -15.36 22.62 0.57
CA ALA A 252 -14.41 22.55 1.68
C ALA A 252 -13.51 21.30 1.59
N LEU A 253 -14.08 20.14 1.23
CA LEU A 253 -13.31 18.90 1.05
C LEU A 253 -12.45 18.93 -0.21
N ALA A 254 -12.91 19.56 -1.28
CA ALA A 254 -12.12 19.73 -2.50
C ALA A 254 -10.87 20.58 -2.22
N ASP A 255 -11.03 21.70 -1.51
CA ASP A 255 -9.90 22.56 -1.13
C ASP A 255 -8.93 21.85 -0.18
N ARG A 256 -9.45 21.09 0.78
CA ARG A 256 -8.60 20.27 1.64
C ARG A 256 -7.86 19.19 0.84
N THR A 257 -8.53 18.57 -0.12
CA THR A 257 -7.94 17.57 -1.03
C THR A 257 -6.82 18.18 -1.86
N ARG A 258 -7.01 19.39 -2.40
CA ARG A 258 -5.95 20.14 -3.11
C ARG A 258 -4.73 20.37 -2.22
N ALA A 259 -4.95 20.81 -0.98
CA ALA A 259 -3.85 21.03 -0.02
C ALA A 259 -3.10 19.72 0.30
N VAL A 260 -3.81 18.60 0.43
CA VAL A 260 -3.19 17.28 0.66
C VAL A 260 -2.43 16.80 -0.58
N ALA A 261 -2.94 17.05 -1.79
CA ALA A 261 -2.25 16.72 -3.04
C ALA A 261 -0.96 17.56 -3.21
N ALA A 262 -1.02 18.86 -2.87
CA ALA A 262 0.14 19.76 -2.91
C ALA A 262 1.23 19.35 -1.90
N ASN A 263 0.85 18.97 -0.68
CA ASN A 263 1.78 18.59 0.38
C ASN A 263 2.47 17.22 0.17
N GLN A 264 2.07 16.44 -0.82
CA GLN A 264 2.78 15.20 -1.19
C GLN A 264 4.08 15.46 -1.96
N HIS A 265 4.32 16.71 -2.37
CA HIS A 265 5.52 17.11 -3.11
C HIS A 265 6.22 18.29 -2.41
N PRO A 266 6.73 18.15 -1.17
CA PRO A 266 7.45 19.21 -0.49
C PRO A 266 8.86 19.33 -1.10
N GLY A 267 8.98 20.08 -2.20
CA GLY A 267 10.26 20.39 -2.86
C GLY A 267 10.31 20.18 -4.38
N GLY A 268 9.24 19.70 -5.02
CA GLY A 268 9.21 19.55 -6.47
C GLY A 268 8.82 20.86 -7.16
N THR A 269 9.58 21.26 -8.18
CA THR A 269 9.08 22.11 -9.28
C THR A 269 7.67 21.64 -9.67
N PRO A 270 6.75 22.56 -10.04
CA PRO A 270 5.35 22.22 -10.30
C PRO A 270 5.28 20.98 -11.20
N VAL A 271 4.42 20.02 -10.85
CA VAL A 271 4.18 18.80 -11.65
C VAL A 271 3.79 19.25 -13.05
N SER A 272 4.79 19.33 -13.92
CA SER A 272 4.58 19.70 -15.31
C SER A 272 3.92 18.50 -15.96
N THR A 273 2.77 18.73 -16.58
CA THR A 273 2.16 17.72 -17.44
C THR A 273 3.22 17.27 -18.47
N PRO A 274 3.48 15.96 -18.60
CA PRO A 274 4.49 15.48 -19.54
C PRO A 274 4.11 15.94 -20.94
N LYS A 275 5.10 16.44 -21.68
CA LYS A 275 4.87 16.82 -23.07
C LYS A 275 4.81 15.55 -23.93
N ILE A 276 3.71 15.43 -24.67
CA ILE A 276 3.46 14.26 -25.51
C ILE A 276 4.03 14.55 -26.90
N VAL A 277 4.84 13.63 -27.40
CA VAL A 277 5.41 13.67 -28.75
C VAL A 277 5.05 12.40 -29.51
N ARG A 278 4.66 12.54 -30.77
CA ARG A 278 4.11 11.45 -31.60
C ARG A 278 5.04 11.06 -32.74
N THR A 279 6.02 11.91 -33.05
CA THR A 279 7.02 11.64 -34.08
C THR A 279 8.43 11.63 -33.49
N ARG A 280 9.34 10.94 -34.18
CA ARG A 280 10.76 10.90 -33.78
C ARG A 280 11.40 12.28 -33.91
N GLU A 281 10.98 13.05 -34.89
CA GLU A 281 11.47 14.39 -35.19
C GLU A 281 11.13 15.35 -34.04
N GLU A 282 9.88 15.33 -33.56
CA GLU A 282 9.45 16.04 -32.35
C GLU A 282 10.26 15.61 -31.13
N LEU A 283 10.34 14.30 -30.87
CA LEU A 283 11.10 13.76 -29.73
C LEU A 283 12.56 14.26 -29.73
N ARG A 284 13.23 14.20 -30.89
CA ARG A 284 14.62 14.65 -31.02
C ARG A 284 14.76 16.15 -30.84
N ALA A 285 13.81 16.94 -31.32
CA ALA A 285 13.79 18.39 -31.13
C ALA A 285 13.66 18.75 -29.63
N GLU A 286 12.77 18.07 -28.91
CA GLU A 286 12.56 18.29 -27.46
C GLU A 286 13.76 17.86 -26.61
N LEU A 287 14.45 16.79 -27.00
CA LEU A 287 15.63 16.32 -26.27
C LEU A 287 16.92 17.09 -26.62
N ALA A 288 16.96 17.83 -27.72
CA ALA A 288 18.16 18.52 -28.17
C ALA A 288 18.73 19.54 -27.15
N PRO A 289 17.91 20.36 -26.46
CA PRO A 289 18.41 21.23 -25.38
C PRO A 289 19.06 20.45 -24.23
N ALA A 290 18.41 19.40 -23.73
CA ALA A 290 18.92 18.57 -22.64
C ALA A 290 20.26 17.92 -23.00
N ARG A 291 20.40 17.44 -24.25
CA ARG A 291 21.66 16.92 -24.75
C ARG A 291 22.77 17.97 -24.78
N ARG A 292 22.47 19.18 -25.26
CA ARG A 292 23.45 20.28 -25.33
C ARG A 292 23.93 20.72 -23.96
N SER A 293 23.10 20.60 -22.92
CA SER A 293 23.49 20.90 -21.54
C SER A 293 24.16 19.73 -20.82
N GLY A 294 24.31 18.56 -21.46
CA GLY A 294 24.87 17.36 -20.84
C GLY A 294 23.96 16.75 -19.76
N ALA A 295 22.66 17.00 -19.83
CA ALA A 295 21.68 16.44 -18.91
C ALA A 295 21.55 14.92 -19.12
N ARG A 296 21.44 14.16 -18.03
CA ARG A 296 21.29 12.71 -18.05
C ARG A 296 19.86 12.34 -18.44
N ILE A 297 19.68 11.57 -19.50
CA ILE A 297 18.39 11.17 -20.08
C ILE A 297 18.07 9.72 -19.70
N GLY A 298 16.96 9.53 -19.00
CA GLY A 298 16.40 8.22 -18.66
C GLY A 298 15.29 7.80 -19.61
N LEU A 299 15.24 6.53 -19.99
CA LEU A 299 14.16 5.92 -20.77
C LEU A 299 13.45 4.82 -19.99
N VAL A 300 12.12 4.87 -19.93
CA VAL A 300 11.27 3.76 -19.48
C VAL A 300 10.40 3.29 -20.65
N PRO A 301 10.74 2.18 -21.33
CA PRO A 301 9.94 1.67 -22.41
C PRO A 301 8.72 0.90 -21.88
N THR A 302 7.52 1.29 -22.31
CA THR A 302 6.26 0.64 -21.91
C THR A 302 5.32 0.40 -23.08
N MET A 303 4.36 -0.52 -22.88
CA MET A 303 3.22 -0.72 -23.78
C MET A 303 1.93 -0.02 -23.32
N GLY A 304 1.98 0.75 -22.23
CA GLY A 304 0.79 1.36 -21.62
C GLY A 304 0.01 0.46 -20.68
N PHE A 305 -1.17 0.93 -20.28
CA PHE A 305 -1.99 0.39 -19.20
C PHE A 305 -1.19 0.24 -17.90
N LEU A 306 -0.68 1.37 -17.44
CA LEU A 306 0.31 1.48 -16.38
C LEU A 306 -0.27 1.05 -15.02
N HIS A 307 0.64 0.57 -14.18
CA HIS A 307 0.36 0.10 -12.82
C HIS A 307 1.56 0.43 -11.95
N GLU A 308 1.51 0.16 -10.65
CA GLU A 308 2.58 0.54 -9.71
C GLU A 308 3.96 -0.03 -10.08
N GLY A 309 3.99 -1.22 -10.72
CA GLY A 309 5.22 -1.72 -11.34
C GLY A 309 5.87 -0.74 -12.32
N HIS A 310 5.11 -0.12 -13.23
CA HIS A 310 5.61 0.90 -14.14
C HIS A 310 5.93 2.20 -13.41
N ALA A 311 5.08 2.64 -12.48
CA ALA A 311 5.31 3.83 -11.68
C ALA A 311 6.64 3.75 -10.90
N SER A 312 7.00 2.57 -10.39
CA SER A 312 8.28 2.35 -9.71
C SER A 312 9.49 2.55 -10.64
N LEU A 313 9.39 2.15 -11.93
CA LEU A 313 10.44 2.38 -12.92
C LEU A 313 10.59 3.87 -13.22
N LEU A 314 9.46 4.57 -13.37
CA LEU A 314 9.45 6.01 -13.66
C LEU A 314 10.02 6.82 -12.49
N ARG A 315 9.68 6.48 -11.24
CA ARG A 315 10.24 7.12 -10.05
C ARG A 315 11.75 6.89 -9.95
N ALA A 316 12.21 5.66 -10.18
CA ALA A 316 13.65 5.37 -10.19
C ALA A 316 14.40 6.09 -11.33
N ALA A 317 13.76 6.26 -12.50
CA ALA A 317 14.30 7.06 -13.58
C ALA A 317 14.43 8.53 -13.17
N ARG A 318 13.41 9.08 -12.52
CA ARG A 318 13.39 10.46 -12.02
C ARG A 318 14.46 10.74 -10.98
N GLU A 319 14.72 9.78 -10.09
CA GLU A 319 15.77 9.87 -9.07
C GLU A 319 17.19 9.87 -9.65
N ARG A 320 17.39 9.28 -10.84
CA ARG A 320 18.72 9.06 -11.43
C ARG A 320 19.02 9.89 -12.68
N CYS A 321 18.03 10.57 -13.24
CA CYS A 321 18.14 11.27 -14.51
C CYS A 321 17.60 12.69 -14.39
N ASP A 322 18.09 13.60 -15.22
CA ASP A 322 17.66 14.99 -15.32
C ASP A 322 16.45 15.15 -16.25
N VAL A 323 16.33 14.26 -17.25
CA VAL A 323 15.17 14.18 -18.14
C VAL A 323 14.68 12.74 -18.21
N VAL A 324 13.39 12.52 -17.98
CA VAL A 324 12.74 11.21 -18.04
C VAL A 324 11.82 11.14 -19.26
N VAL A 325 12.09 10.15 -20.11
CA VAL A 325 11.27 9.82 -21.27
C VAL A 325 10.57 8.49 -21.02
N MET A 326 9.25 8.47 -21.18
CA MET A 326 8.47 7.24 -21.21
C MET A 326 8.04 6.94 -22.64
N SER A 327 8.21 5.70 -23.12
CA SER A 327 7.54 5.28 -24.35
C SER A 327 6.16 4.70 -24.02
N LEU A 328 5.18 5.02 -24.85
CA LEU A 328 3.83 4.46 -24.80
C LEU A 328 3.51 3.83 -26.15
N PHE A 329 3.89 2.57 -26.34
CA PHE A 329 3.77 1.90 -27.63
C PHE A 329 3.50 0.40 -27.50
N VAL A 330 2.31 -0.03 -27.92
CA VAL A 330 1.96 -1.46 -28.04
C VAL A 330 2.60 -1.99 -29.31
N ASN A 331 3.74 -2.67 -29.19
CA ASN A 331 4.48 -3.21 -30.33
C ASN A 331 3.76 -4.40 -30.98
N PRO A 332 3.28 -4.33 -32.23
CA PRO A 332 2.61 -5.46 -32.89
C PRO A 332 3.54 -6.66 -33.14
N THR A 333 4.83 -6.42 -33.38
CA THR A 333 5.78 -7.44 -33.87
C THR A 333 6.19 -8.48 -32.83
N GLN A 334 5.87 -8.23 -31.55
CA GLN A 334 6.14 -9.18 -30.46
C GLN A 334 4.93 -10.03 -30.07
N PHE A 335 3.78 -9.86 -30.73
CA PHE A 335 2.60 -10.70 -30.51
C PHE A 335 2.57 -11.83 -31.54
N GLY A 336 2.30 -13.05 -31.07
CA GLY A 336 2.10 -14.21 -31.95
C GLY A 336 0.73 -14.20 -32.66
N PRO A 337 0.52 -15.05 -33.68
CA PRO A 337 -0.76 -15.14 -34.41
C PRO A 337 -1.98 -15.45 -33.52
N ASN A 338 -1.75 -16.11 -32.39
CA ASN A 338 -2.76 -16.49 -31.41
C ASN A 338 -2.79 -15.58 -30.17
N GLU A 339 -2.04 -14.46 -30.17
CA GLU A 339 -2.07 -13.47 -29.08
C GLU A 339 -2.89 -12.26 -29.51
N ASP A 340 -3.86 -11.88 -28.67
CA ASP A 340 -4.84 -10.85 -29.03
C ASP A 340 -4.28 -9.43 -28.82
N LEU A 341 -3.62 -8.92 -29.85
CA LEU A 341 -3.16 -7.52 -29.94
C LEU A 341 -4.32 -6.52 -29.82
N ALA A 342 -5.52 -6.89 -30.31
CA ALA A 342 -6.69 -6.03 -30.29
C ALA A 342 -7.32 -5.94 -28.89
N ALA A 343 -7.24 -7.00 -28.09
CA ALA A 343 -7.70 -7.01 -26.71
C ALA A 343 -6.71 -6.41 -25.70
N TYR A 344 -5.47 -6.07 -26.10
CA TYR A 344 -4.51 -5.47 -25.18
C TYR A 344 -5.08 -4.15 -24.62
N PRO A 345 -5.15 -3.97 -23.29
CA PRO A 345 -5.83 -2.84 -22.68
C PRO A 345 -5.08 -1.54 -23.00
N ARG A 346 -5.83 -0.46 -23.23
CA ARG A 346 -5.30 0.87 -23.55
C ARG A 346 -6.12 1.93 -22.82
N ASP A 347 -5.44 2.77 -22.06
CA ASP A 347 -6.02 3.94 -21.42
C ASP A 347 -4.96 5.03 -21.34
N GLU A 348 -4.79 5.75 -22.45
CA GLU A 348 -3.75 6.77 -22.57
C GLU A 348 -3.92 7.87 -21.50
N ALA A 349 -5.15 8.24 -21.15
CA ALA A 349 -5.39 9.26 -20.13
C ALA A 349 -4.94 8.81 -18.74
N ALA A 350 -5.23 7.56 -18.35
CA ALA A 350 -4.74 7.00 -17.10
C ALA A 350 -3.21 6.85 -17.09
N ASP A 351 -2.62 6.45 -18.22
CA ASP A 351 -1.17 6.29 -18.36
C ASP A 351 -0.44 7.63 -18.20
N LEU A 352 -0.95 8.69 -18.84
CA LEU A 352 -0.40 10.05 -18.73
C LEU A 352 -0.49 10.60 -17.31
N ALA A 353 -1.55 10.26 -16.57
CA ALA A 353 -1.67 10.65 -15.17
C ALA A 353 -0.60 10.00 -14.29
N VAL A 354 -0.33 8.70 -14.48
CA VAL A 354 0.74 7.98 -13.78
C VAL A 354 2.11 8.57 -14.16
N ALA A 355 2.32 8.88 -15.44
CA ALA A 355 3.54 9.51 -15.92
C ALA A 355 3.78 10.89 -15.29
N ALA A 356 2.74 11.73 -15.26
CA ALA A 356 2.80 13.05 -14.63
C ALA A 356 3.14 12.95 -13.14
N ALA A 357 2.44 12.08 -12.40
CA ALA A 357 2.68 11.86 -10.98
C ALA A 357 4.09 11.33 -10.68
N ALA A 358 4.69 10.59 -11.62
CA ALA A 358 6.06 10.08 -11.49
C ALA A 358 7.14 11.06 -11.97
N GLY A 359 6.77 12.27 -12.42
CA GLY A 359 7.72 13.30 -12.86
C GLY A 359 8.32 13.05 -14.24
N VAL A 360 7.57 12.42 -15.15
CA VAL A 360 7.97 12.23 -16.55
C VAL A 360 7.96 13.58 -17.29
N ASP A 361 9.03 13.87 -18.04
CA ASP A 361 9.13 15.10 -18.83
C ASP A 361 8.51 14.92 -20.22
N LEU A 362 8.78 13.78 -20.86
CA LEU A 362 8.33 13.47 -22.22
C LEU A 362 7.68 12.09 -22.33
N VAL A 363 6.53 12.04 -23.00
CA VAL A 363 5.87 10.79 -23.39
C VAL A 363 5.96 10.63 -24.89
N TYR A 364 6.73 9.63 -25.34
CA TYR A 364 6.83 9.26 -26.74
C TYR A 364 5.79 8.20 -27.08
N ALA A 365 4.71 8.62 -27.76
CA ALA A 365 3.56 7.78 -28.09
C ALA A 365 3.35 7.65 -29.61
N PRO A 366 4.30 7.03 -30.35
CA PRO A 366 4.23 6.96 -31.80
C PRO A 366 3.13 6.02 -32.29
N ALA A 367 2.59 6.31 -33.47
CA ALA A 367 1.75 5.38 -34.20
C ALA A 367 2.58 4.21 -34.77
N ALA A 368 1.94 3.05 -34.98
CA ALA A 368 2.63 1.84 -35.42
C ALA A 368 3.26 1.96 -36.82
N ASP A 369 2.65 2.71 -37.73
CA ASP A 369 3.16 3.03 -39.06
C ASP A 369 4.38 3.98 -39.04
N HIS A 370 4.51 4.82 -38.01
CA HIS A 370 5.74 5.60 -37.78
C HIS A 370 6.88 4.72 -37.26
N VAL A 371 6.58 3.70 -36.44
CA VAL A 371 7.60 2.74 -35.97
C VAL A 371 7.94 1.74 -37.08
N TYR A 372 6.96 1.28 -37.85
CA TYR A 372 7.07 0.26 -38.89
C TYR A 372 6.43 0.77 -40.19
N PRO A 373 7.13 1.63 -40.96
CA PRO A 373 6.59 2.15 -42.22
C PRO A 373 6.42 1.04 -43.27
N PRO A 374 5.58 1.26 -44.30
CA PRO A 374 5.45 0.31 -45.41
C PRO A 374 6.81 -0.08 -46.00
N GLY A 375 7.05 -1.39 -46.13
CA GLY A 375 8.34 -1.94 -46.61
C GLY A 375 9.44 -2.03 -45.55
N PHE A 376 9.13 -1.87 -44.26
CA PHE A 376 10.11 -2.04 -43.18
C PHE A 376 10.73 -3.45 -43.20
N ALA A 377 12.05 -3.51 -43.45
CA ALA A 377 12.77 -4.76 -43.71
C ALA A 377 13.83 -5.12 -42.65
N THR A 378 14.04 -4.27 -41.64
CA THR A 378 15.12 -4.44 -40.66
C THR A 378 14.65 -5.12 -39.39
N THR A 379 15.38 -6.13 -38.93
CA THR A 379 15.17 -6.75 -37.61
C THR A 379 16.50 -6.83 -36.86
N VAL A 380 16.42 -6.76 -35.53
CA VAL A 380 17.54 -7.03 -34.63
C VAL A 380 17.26 -8.36 -33.94
N GLU A 381 18.20 -9.29 -33.97
CA GLU A 381 18.04 -10.62 -33.38
C GLU A 381 19.24 -10.97 -32.52
N VAL A 382 18.97 -11.36 -31.27
CA VAL A 382 19.96 -11.95 -30.37
C VAL A 382 19.88 -13.46 -30.56
N GLY A 383 20.99 -14.09 -30.92
CA GLY A 383 21.04 -15.53 -31.17
C GLY A 383 21.32 -16.37 -29.92
N GLY A 384 21.26 -17.69 -30.11
CA GLY A 384 21.61 -18.69 -29.10
C GLY A 384 20.49 -18.98 -28.09
N ASP A 385 20.88 -19.58 -26.96
CA ASP A 385 19.94 -20.13 -25.99
C ASP A 385 19.08 -19.07 -25.30
N LEU A 386 19.54 -17.82 -25.25
CA LEU A 386 18.82 -16.70 -24.63
C LEU A 386 17.41 -16.51 -25.20
N THR A 387 17.21 -16.81 -26.48
CA THR A 387 15.93 -16.61 -27.20
C THR A 387 15.26 -17.92 -27.59
N SER A 388 15.79 -19.08 -27.22
CA SER A 388 15.23 -20.41 -27.55
C SER A 388 14.77 -21.20 -26.31
N VAL A 389 14.90 -20.66 -25.10
CA VAL A 389 14.41 -21.25 -23.84
C VAL A 389 13.30 -20.41 -23.21
N LEU A 390 12.68 -20.90 -22.13
CA LEU A 390 11.65 -20.16 -21.37
C LEU A 390 10.56 -19.61 -22.29
N CYS A 391 10.28 -18.30 -22.33
CA CYS A 391 9.28 -17.75 -23.25
C CYS A 391 9.68 -17.89 -24.73
N GLY A 392 10.97 -17.95 -25.03
CA GLY A 392 11.52 -18.02 -26.39
C GLY A 392 11.51 -19.43 -27.01
N ASP A 393 11.16 -20.44 -26.22
CA ASP A 393 10.98 -21.81 -26.71
C ASP A 393 10.04 -21.84 -27.93
N PRO A 394 10.42 -22.50 -29.04
CA PRO A 394 9.57 -22.64 -30.22
C PRO A 394 8.19 -23.27 -29.96
N ALA A 395 8.07 -24.13 -28.94
CA ALA A 395 6.80 -24.71 -28.51
C ALA A 395 5.91 -23.72 -27.72
N ARG A 396 6.42 -22.51 -27.42
CA ARG A 396 5.75 -21.47 -26.63
C ARG A 396 5.54 -20.19 -27.45
N ARG A 397 6.35 -19.14 -27.26
CA ARG A 397 6.27 -17.92 -28.09
C ARG A 397 7.29 -17.88 -29.23
N GLY A 398 8.36 -18.66 -29.14
CA GLY A 398 9.43 -18.72 -30.12
C GLY A 398 10.34 -17.47 -30.17
N ALA A 399 11.46 -17.61 -30.87
CA ALA A 399 12.45 -16.54 -31.05
C ALA A 399 11.88 -15.28 -31.73
N ALA A 400 10.80 -15.40 -32.51
CA ALA A 400 10.14 -14.27 -33.16
C ALA A 400 9.62 -13.23 -32.15
N HIS A 401 9.16 -13.66 -30.97
CA HIS A 401 8.76 -12.75 -29.90
C HIS A 401 9.92 -11.83 -29.49
N PHE A 402 11.09 -12.42 -29.20
CA PHE A 402 12.26 -11.65 -28.78
C PHE A 402 12.84 -10.82 -29.92
N ARG A 403 12.81 -11.30 -31.18
CA ARG A 403 13.15 -10.48 -32.36
C ARG A 403 12.30 -9.22 -32.44
N GLY A 404 11.00 -9.33 -32.18
CA GLY A 404 10.10 -8.18 -32.10
C GLY A 404 10.50 -7.21 -30.98
N VAL A 405 10.82 -7.73 -29.79
CA VAL A 405 11.27 -6.96 -28.62
C VAL A 405 12.60 -6.24 -28.88
N THR A 406 13.64 -6.94 -29.33
CA THR A 406 14.96 -6.37 -29.62
C THR A 406 14.89 -5.32 -30.72
N THR A 407 14.08 -5.57 -31.76
CA THR A 407 13.87 -4.60 -32.85
C THR A 407 13.22 -3.31 -32.33
N VAL A 408 12.15 -3.38 -31.54
CA VAL A 408 11.49 -2.18 -31.02
C VAL A 408 12.37 -1.45 -29.99
N VAL A 409 13.04 -2.18 -29.09
CA VAL A 409 13.91 -1.59 -28.08
C VAL A 409 15.10 -0.89 -28.74
N ALA A 410 15.75 -1.50 -29.74
CA ALA A 410 16.83 -0.86 -30.50
C ALA A 410 16.37 0.44 -31.17
N LYS A 411 15.14 0.46 -31.73
CA LYS A 411 14.55 1.68 -32.31
C LYS A 411 14.29 2.75 -31.25
N LEU A 412 13.76 2.38 -30.08
CA LEU A 412 13.51 3.31 -28.97
C LEU A 412 14.82 3.90 -28.44
N LEU A 413 15.85 3.06 -28.23
CA LEU A 413 17.18 3.50 -27.82
C LEU A 413 17.80 4.47 -28.85
N ASN A 414 17.65 4.22 -30.15
CA ASN A 414 18.13 5.13 -31.20
C ASN A 414 17.29 6.42 -31.34
N ALA A 415 15.98 6.35 -31.09
CA ALA A 415 15.11 7.51 -31.14
C ALA A 415 15.37 8.45 -29.96
N VAL A 416 15.46 7.88 -28.75
CA VAL A 416 15.57 8.59 -27.48
C VAL A 416 17.01 8.88 -27.11
N GLY A 417 18.00 8.11 -27.58
CA GLY A 417 19.42 8.18 -27.20
C GLY A 417 19.63 8.41 -25.69
N PRO A 418 19.13 7.54 -24.80
CA PRO A 418 19.21 7.73 -23.36
C PRO A 418 20.58 7.31 -22.82
N ASP A 419 20.96 7.86 -21.66
CA ASP A 419 22.11 7.40 -20.89
C ASP A 419 21.77 6.15 -20.06
N VAL A 420 20.51 6.04 -19.63
CA VAL A 420 20.00 4.92 -18.82
C VAL A 420 18.63 4.47 -19.32
N ALA A 421 18.40 3.16 -19.40
CA ALA A 421 17.08 2.61 -19.65
C ALA A 421 16.66 1.62 -18.55
N PHE A 422 15.41 1.71 -18.12
CA PHE A 422 14.89 0.98 -16.96
C PHE A 422 13.90 -0.11 -17.39
N PHE A 423 14.11 -1.33 -16.89
CA PHE A 423 13.29 -2.50 -17.19
C PHE A 423 12.87 -3.20 -15.89
N GLY A 424 11.71 -3.84 -15.90
CA GLY A 424 11.23 -4.61 -14.75
C GLY A 424 11.75 -6.04 -14.76
N GLN A 425 12.18 -6.56 -13.61
CA GLN A 425 12.63 -7.94 -13.43
C GLN A 425 11.54 -8.96 -13.74
N LYS A 426 10.26 -8.60 -13.66
CA LYS A 426 9.13 -9.50 -13.96
C LYS A 426 9.30 -10.21 -15.32
N ASP A 427 9.79 -9.48 -16.32
CA ASP A 427 10.14 -10.01 -17.63
C ASP A 427 11.66 -10.30 -17.69
N ALA A 428 12.19 -11.09 -16.76
CA ALA A 428 13.64 -11.28 -16.56
C ALA A 428 14.38 -11.72 -17.83
N GLN A 429 13.80 -12.65 -18.60
CA GLN A 429 14.39 -13.09 -19.87
C GLN A 429 14.50 -11.92 -20.87
N GLN A 430 13.49 -11.05 -20.96
CA GLN A 430 13.57 -9.86 -21.81
C GLN A 430 14.70 -8.94 -21.36
N ALA A 431 14.84 -8.69 -20.06
CA ALA A 431 15.91 -7.85 -19.53
C ALA A 431 17.30 -8.41 -19.89
N ILE A 432 17.51 -9.72 -19.74
CA ILE A 432 18.77 -10.40 -20.08
C ILE A 432 19.05 -10.31 -21.59
N VAL A 433 18.02 -10.55 -22.43
CA VAL A 433 18.15 -10.43 -23.89
C VAL A 433 18.49 -9.00 -24.31
N VAL A 434 17.88 -7.99 -23.69
CA VAL A 434 18.17 -6.57 -23.96
C VAL A 434 19.57 -6.20 -23.49
N GLN A 435 20.01 -6.66 -22.32
CA GLN A 435 21.37 -6.46 -21.82
C GLN A 435 22.42 -7.07 -22.77
N ALA A 436 22.17 -8.28 -23.27
CA ALA A 436 23.04 -8.92 -24.27
C ALA A 436 23.10 -8.08 -25.56
N MET A 437 21.94 -7.67 -26.09
CA MET A 437 21.88 -6.81 -27.29
C MET A 437 22.66 -5.51 -27.11
N VAL A 438 22.49 -4.82 -25.97
CA VAL A 438 23.16 -3.55 -25.67
C VAL A 438 24.67 -3.72 -25.59
N ARG A 439 25.13 -4.78 -24.90
CA ARG A 439 26.55 -5.12 -24.80
C ARG A 439 27.14 -5.47 -26.17
N ASP A 440 26.50 -6.36 -26.92
CA ASP A 440 27.04 -6.92 -28.15
C ASP A 440 27.05 -5.90 -29.31
N LEU A 441 26.14 -4.92 -29.27
CA LEU A 441 26.10 -3.80 -30.21
C LEU A 441 26.79 -2.54 -29.68
N GLU A 442 27.44 -2.62 -28.52
CA GLU A 442 28.17 -1.52 -27.88
C GLU A 442 27.32 -0.24 -27.76
N LEU A 443 26.01 -0.40 -27.50
CA LEU A 443 25.10 0.73 -27.36
C LEU A 443 25.47 1.52 -26.09
N PRO A 444 25.65 2.85 -26.16
CA PRO A 444 26.10 3.66 -25.03
C PRO A 444 24.94 3.96 -24.06
N VAL A 445 24.34 2.92 -23.48
CA VAL A 445 23.22 3.00 -22.55
C VAL A 445 23.41 2.01 -21.40
N GLU A 446 23.21 2.49 -20.17
CA GLU A 446 23.16 1.63 -18.99
C GLU A 446 21.77 0.98 -18.87
N ILE A 447 21.70 -0.35 -18.75
CA ILE A 447 20.43 -1.07 -18.53
C ILE A 447 20.26 -1.38 -17.05
N VAL A 448 19.20 -0.84 -16.46
CA VAL A 448 18.88 -1.02 -15.04
C VAL A 448 17.62 -1.84 -14.89
N VAL A 449 17.72 -2.92 -14.11
CA VAL A 449 16.62 -3.84 -13.86
C VAL A 449 16.14 -3.65 -12.43
N LEU A 450 14.86 -3.31 -12.25
CA LEU A 450 14.26 -3.14 -10.92
C LEU A 450 13.45 -4.38 -10.50
N PRO A 451 13.39 -4.68 -9.19
CA PRO A 451 12.62 -5.81 -8.68
C PRO A 451 11.14 -5.79 -9.08
N THR A 452 10.55 -6.98 -9.21
CA THR A 452 9.12 -7.14 -9.49
C THR A 452 8.26 -6.55 -8.37
N VAL A 453 7.42 -5.56 -8.72
CA VAL A 453 6.39 -5.03 -7.82
C VAL A 453 5.20 -5.99 -7.76
N ARG A 454 4.69 -6.20 -6.55
CA ARG A 454 3.60 -7.13 -6.25
C ARG A 454 2.44 -6.41 -5.60
N GLU A 455 1.25 -6.94 -5.83
CA GLU A 455 0.05 -6.55 -5.11
C GLU A 455 0.12 -7.00 -3.63
N PRO A 456 -0.74 -6.47 -2.74
CA PRO A 456 -0.74 -6.84 -1.32
C PRO A 456 -0.89 -8.34 -1.05
N ASP A 457 -1.54 -9.06 -1.97
CA ASP A 457 -1.76 -10.50 -1.90
C ASP A 457 -0.62 -11.34 -2.51
N GLY A 458 0.45 -10.69 -2.98
CA GLY A 458 1.67 -11.31 -3.52
C GLY A 458 1.68 -11.51 -5.04
N LEU A 459 0.55 -11.28 -5.74
CA LEU A 459 0.49 -11.44 -7.19
C LEU A 459 1.40 -10.39 -7.87
N ALA A 460 2.23 -10.82 -8.82
CA ALA A 460 3.04 -9.90 -9.61
C ALA A 460 2.13 -8.96 -10.42
N MET A 461 2.40 -7.65 -10.36
CA MET A 461 1.58 -6.68 -11.08
C MET A 461 1.73 -6.85 -12.59
N SER A 462 0.60 -6.82 -13.30
CA SER A 462 0.54 -7.04 -14.74
C SER A 462 -0.68 -6.36 -15.33
N SER A 463 -0.53 -5.72 -16.49
CA SER A 463 -1.68 -5.30 -17.31
C SER A 463 -2.60 -6.47 -17.64
N ARG A 464 -2.05 -7.70 -17.75
CA ARG A 464 -2.82 -8.93 -18.00
C ARG A 464 -3.66 -9.41 -16.81
N ASN A 465 -3.48 -8.85 -15.60
CA ASN A 465 -4.28 -9.25 -14.42
C ASN A 465 -5.75 -8.85 -14.58
N VAL A 466 -6.06 -7.90 -15.46
CA VAL A 466 -7.45 -7.49 -15.78
C VAL A 466 -8.28 -8.61 -16.40
N TYR A 467 -7.64 -9.63 -16.98
CA TYR A 467 -8.34 -10.77 -17.57
C TYR A 467 -8.77 -11.84 -16.57
N LEU A 468 -8.31 -11.75 -15.31
CA LEU A 468 -8.59 -12.73 -14.27
C LEU A 468 -9.93 -12.44 -13.60
N THR A 469 -10.75 -13.47 -13.42
CA THR A 469 -11.88 -13.43 -12.49
C THR A 469 -11.40 -13.39 -11.03
N ALA A 470 -12.30 -13.12 -10.08
CA ALA A 470 -11.96 -13.13 -8.66
C ALA A 470 -11.40 -14.49 -8.19
N GLU A 471 -11.98 -15.60 -8.66
CA GLU A 471 -11.51 -16.96 -8.34
C GLU A 471 -10.17 -17.28 -9.01
N GLU A 472 -10.00 -16.87 -10.27
CA GLU A 472 -8.75 -17.02 -11.00
C GLU A 472 -7.62 -16.21 -10.35
N ARG A 473 -7.91 -15.00 -9.84
CA ARG A 473 -6.95 -14.19 -9.11
C ARG A 473 -6.47 -14.87 -7.83
N VAL A 474 -7.38 -15.49 -7.08
CA VAL A 474 -7.04 -16.26 -5.88
C VAL A 474 -6.07 -17.39 -6.22
N ARG A 475 -6.30 -18.12 -7.32
CA ARG A 475 -5.40 -19.17 -7.82
C ARG A 475 -4.07 -18.63 -8.32
N ALA A 476 -4.07 -17.50 -9.03
CA ALA A 476 -2.87 -16.91 -9.62
C ALA A 476 -1.77 -16.58 -8.58
N ARG A 477 -2.15 -16.35 -7.31
CA ARG A 477 -1.20 -16.19 -6.19
C ARG A 477 -0.28 -17.39 -6.00
N ALA A 478 -0.69 -18.58 -6.43
CA ALA A 478 0.11 -19.80 -6.35
C ALA A 478 1.43 -19.69 -7.13
N LEU A 479 1.54 -18.84 -8.17
CA LEU A 479 2.80 -18.61 -8.87
C LEU A 479 3.85 -18.00 -7.93
N ASN A 480 3.49 -16.96 -7.18
CA ASN A 480 4.40 -16.33 -6.21
C ASN A 480 4.69 -17.27 -5.03
N GLN A 481 3.68 -18.01 -4.57
CA GLN A 481 3.85 -18.99 -3.48
C GLN A 481 4.80 -20.12 -3.90
N ALA A 482 4.71 -20.59 -5.13
CA ALA A 482 5.59 -21.60 -5.70
C ALA A 482 7.04 -21.11 -5.75
N LEU A 483 7.28 -19.90 -6.26
CA LEU A 483 8.61 -19.29 -6.28
C LEU A 483 9.17 -19.09 -4.86
N THR A 484 8.33 -18.67 -3.92
CA THR A 484 8.71 -18.53 -2.51
C THR A 484 9.07 -19.87 -1.89
N ALA A 485 8.33 -20.94 -2.21
CA ALA A 485 8.63 -22.29 -1.76
C ALA A 485 9.98 -22.77 -2.33
N ALA A 486 10.21 -22.61 -3.64
CA ALA A 486 11.49 -22.95 -4.26
C ALA A 486 12.66 -22.18 -3.63
N ALA A 487 12.51 -20.86 -3.43
CA ALA A 487 13.55 -20.03 -2.83
C ALA A 487 13.84 -20.42 -1.38
N ARG A 488 12.82 -20.81 -0.59
CA ARG A 488 13.01 -21.34 0.77
C ARG A 488 13.76 -22.66 0.76
N THR A 489 13.36 -23.60 -0.10
CA THR A 489 14.04 -24.89 -0.26
C THR A 489 15.50 -24.71 -0.66
N ALA A 490 15.78 -23.82 -1.62
CA ALA A 490 17.14 -23.49 -2.02
C ALA A 490 17.99 -22.93 -0.86
N ARG A 491 17.45 -21.99 -0.09
CA ARG A 491 18.14 -21.37 1.06
C ARG A 491 18.41 -22.34 2.20
N ASN A 492 17.66 -23.44 2.29
CA ASN A 492 17.89 -24.51 3.25
C ASN A 492 19.01 -25.48 2.82
N GLY A 493 19.71 -25.21 1.71
CA GLY A 493 20.80 -26.03 1.20
C GLY A 493 20.37 -27.23 0.35
N SER A 494 19.10 -27.31 -0.03
CA SER A 494 18.59 -28.38 -0.90
C SER A 494 18.99 -28.17 -2.37
N THR A 495 18.80 -29.20 -3.21
CA THR A 495 19.17 -29.15 -4.62
C THR A 495 18.21 -28.30 -5.45
N VAL A 496 18.61 -27.97 -6.69
CA VAL A 496 17.71 -27.30 -7.64
C VAL A 496 16.49 -28.17 -7.95
N GLN A 497 16.66 -29.49 -8.08
CA GLN A 497 15.52 -30.39 -8.30
C GLN A 497 14.52 -30.34 -7.14
N ASP A 498 15.00 -30.32 -5.89
CA ASP A 498 14.12 -30.21 -4.71
C ASP A 498 13.34 -28.88 -4.70
N ALA A 499 14.00 -27.79 -5.07
CA ALA A 499 13.37 -26.47 -5.16
C ALA A 499 12.27 -26.45 -6.24
N LEU A 500 12.54 -27.01 -7.43
CA LEU A 500 11.55 -27.12 -8.50
C LEU A 500 10.40 -28.05 -8.12
N ALA A 501 10.67 -29.17 -7.43
CA ALA A 501 9.64 -30.08 -6.93
C ALA A 501 8.72 -29.39 -5.90
N ALA A 502 9.29 -28.60 -4.99
CA ALA A 502 8.53 -27.83 -4.00
C ALA A 502 7.61 -26.80 -4.67
N ALA A 503 8.12 -26.04 -5.66
CA ALA A 503 7.30 -25.13 -6.44
C ALA A 503 6.21 -25.85 -7.24
N GLY A 504 6.55 -26.96 -7.90
CA GLY A 504 5.62 -27.77 -8.69
C GLY A 504 4.47 -28.30 -7.84
N LYS A 505 4.73 -28.73 -6.60
CA LYS A 505 3.70 -29.15 -5.67
C LYS A 505 2.70 -28.02 -5.37
N VAL A 506 3.18 -26.81 -5.11
CA VAL A 506 2.30 -25.65 -4.83
C VAL A 506 1.40 -25.33 -6.02
N LEU A 507 1.94 -25.40 -7.25
CA LEU A 507 1.15 -25.18 -8.46
C LEU A 507 0.10 -26.27 -8.68
N ALA A 508 0.48 -27.54 -8.49
CA ALA A 508 -0.42 -28.68 -8.63
C ALA A 508 -1.56 -28.64 -7.60
N ASP A 509 -1.28 -28.32 -6.34
CA ASP A 509 -2.28 -28.18 -5.28
C ASP A 509 -3.29 -27.04 -5.59
N ALA A 510 -2.88 -26.04 -6.39
CA ALA A 510 -3.74 -24.97 -6.90
C ALA A 510 -4.44 -25.29 -8.24
N GLY A 511 -4.22 -26.49 -8.80
CA GLY A 511 -4.75 -26.91 -10.09
C GLY A 511 -4.15 -26.16 -11.28
N ILE A 512 -2.90 -25.72 -11.17
CA ILE A 512 -2.18 -24.99 -12.22
C ILE A 512 -1.10 -25.89 -12.82
N GLU A 513 -1.22 -26.16 -14.11
CA GLU A 513 -0.16 -26.80 -14.89
C GLU A 513 0.70 -25.70 -15.56
N PRO A 514 2.00 -25.58 -15.20
CA PRO A 514 2.86 -24.56 -15.78
C PRO A 514 3.25 -24.93 -17.22
N GLU A 515 3.29 -23.92 -18.10
CA GLU A 515 3.97 -24.04 -19.41
C GLU A 515 5.47 -24.27 -19.21
N TYR A 516 6.02 -23.68 -18.15
CA TYR A 516 7.34 -24.00 -17.62
C TYR A 516 7.48 -23.64 -16.15
N LEU A 517 8.31 -24.41 -15.47
CA LEU A 517 8.88 -24.11 -14.16
C LEU A 517 10.34 -24.57 -14.21
N GLU A 518 11.25 -23.63 -14.41
CA GLU A 518 12.64 -23.92 -14.74
C GLU A 518 13.61 -23.08 -13.90
N ALA A 519 14.78 -23.63 -13.60
CA ALA A 519 15.88 -22.94 -12.94
C ALA A 519 17.03 -22.73 -13.92
N ARG A 520 17.42 -21.46 -14.13
CA ARG A 520 18.42 -21.05 -15.11
C ARG A 520 19.47 -20.16 -14.45
N ASP A 521 20.67 -20.10 -15.01
CA ASP A 521 21.66 -19.09 -14.63
C ASP A 521 21.10 -17.69 -14.98
N ALA A 522 21.13 -16.76 -14.01
CA ALA A 522 20.49 -15.46 -14.15
C ALA A 522 21.21 -14.52 -15.15
N GLY A 523 22.45 -14.83 -15.57
CA GLY A 523 23.22 -14.03 -16.51
C GLY A 523 23.15 -14.53 -17.96
N ASN A 524 22.94 -15.82 -18.20
CA ASN A 524 23.01 -16.40 -19.54
C ASN A 524 21.91 -17.43 -19.88
N LEU A 525 21.00 -17.71 -18.95
CA LEU A 525 19.88 -18.64 -19.11
C LEU A 525 20.22 -20.11 -19.41
N THR A 526 21.48 -20.53 -19.23
CA THR A 526 21.82 -21.96 -19.25
C THR A 526 21.15 -22.69 -18.09
N VAL A 527 20.92 -24.00 -18.21
CA VAL A 527 20.32 -24.80 -17.13
C VAL A 527 21.17 -24.69 -15.86
N ALA A 528 20.54 -24.38 -14.73
CA ALA A 528 21.21 -24.37 -13.44
C ALA A 528 21.04 -25.75 -12.78
N GLU A 529 22.11 -26.53 -12.68
CA GLU A 529 22.09 -27.86 -12.03
C GLU A 529 22.24 -27.78 -10.51
N ARG A 530 22.83 -26.68 -10.00
CA ARG A 530 23.12 -26.49 -8.57
C ARG A 530 22.99 -25.02 -8.17
N PHE A 531 22.66 -24.78 -6.91
CA PHE A 531 22.86 -23.47 -6.28
C PHE A 531 24.34 -23.32 -5.89
N GLY A 532 24.90 -22.11 -6.00
CA GLY A 532 26.31 -21.83 -5.74
C GLY A 532 26.64 -20.35 -5.98
N ASP A 533 27.86 -20.08 -6.45
CA ASP A 533 28.41 -18.71 -6.55
C ASP A 533 27.68 -17.80 -7.53
N ARG A 534 26.88 -18.34 -8.45
CA ARG A 534 26.12 -17.58 -9.44
C ARG A 534 24.65 -17.49 -9.06
N PRO A 535 24.01 -16.32 -9.25
CA PRO A 535 22.57 -16.20 -9.04
C PRO A 535 21.77 -17.11 -9.98
N VAL A 536 20.78 -17.81 -9.42
CA VAL A 536 19.88 -18.71 -10.17
C VAL A 536 18.52 -18.04 -10.32
N LEU A 537 18.06 -17.89 -11.56
CA LEU A 537 16.72 -17.46 -11.91
C LEU A 537 15.76 -18.66 -11.90
N ILE A 538 14.85 -18.70 -10.94
CA ILE A 538 13.71 -19.63 -10.97
C ILE A 538 12.54 -18.91 -11.63
N ALA A 539 12.08 -19.41 -12.78
CA ALA A 539 11.06 -18.77 -13.59
C ALA A 539 9.87 -19.70 -13.81
N VAL A 540 8.67 -19.13 -13.79
CA VAL A 540 7.42 -19.85 -14.05
C VAL A 540 6.57 -19.09 -15.07
N ALA A 541 5.93 -19.83 -15.98
CA ALA A 541 4.81 -19.33 -16.77
C ALA A 541 3.67 -20.33 -16.71
N ALA A 542 2.44 -19.83 -16.58
CA ALA A 542 1.25 -20.66 -16.55
C ALA A 542 0.04 -19.89 -17.09
N ARG A 543 -0.96 -20.63 -17.57
CA ARG A 543 -2.26 -20.08 -17.93
C ARG A 543 -3.23 -20.23 -16.78
N VAL A 544 -3.83 -19.12 -16.37
CA VAL A 544 -4.93 -19.09 -15.39
C VAL A 544 -6.12 -18.44 -16.06
N GLY A 545 -7.13 -19.25 -16.39
CA GLY A 545 -8.21 -18.81 -17.27
C GLY A 545 -7.68 -18.43 -18.64
N ARG A 546 -8.02 -17.21 -19.10
CA ARG A 546 -7.53 -16.64 -20.37
C ARG A 546 -6.17 -15.95 -20.25
N ALA A 547 -5.71 -15.67 -19.03
CA ALA A 547 -4.47 -14.94 -18.80
C ALA A 547 -3.25 -15.88 -18.81
N ARG A 548 -2.28 -15.61 -19.68
CA ARG A 548 -0.93 -16.16 -19.56
C ARG A 548 -0.11 -15.29 -18.62
N LEU A 549 0.23 -15.83 -17.45
CA LEU A 549 0.98 -15.17 -16.40
C LEU A 549 2.42 -15.67 -16.40
N ILE A 550 3.35 -14.78 -16.08
CA ILE A 550 4.75 -15.10 -15.84
C ILE A 550 5.16 -14.51 -14.50
N ASP A 551 6.06 -15.19 -13.80
CA ASP A 551 6.70 -14.69 -12.60
C ASP A 551 8.10 -15.31 -12.48
N ASN A 552 8.97 -14.68 -11.71
CA ASN A 552 10.30 -15.20 -11.46
C ASN A 552 10.87 -14.71 -10.13
N GLN A 553 11.90 -15.40 -9.66
CA GLN A 553 12.69 -15.01 -8.52
C GLN A 553 14.16 -15.37 -8.74
N VAL A 554 15.05 -14.40 -8.52
CA VAL A 554 16.48 -14.65 -8.46
C VAL A 554 16.83 -15.14 -7.06
N VAL A 555 17.54 -16.25 -6.99
CA VAL A 555 17.99 -16.90 -5.76
C VAL A 555 19.51 -16.89 -5.72
N GLU A 556 20.05 -16.30 -4.67
CA GLU A 556 21.46 -16.31 -4.33
C GLU A 556 21.62 -17.11 -3.03
N VAL A 557 22.48 -18.12 -3.07
CA VAL A 557 22.82 -18.93 -1.88
C VAL A 557 24.29 -18.66 -1.61
N VAL A 558 24.56 -17.81 -0.61
CA VAL A 558 25.92 -17.57 -0.14
C VAL A 558 26.39 -18.86 0.52
N GLN A 559 27.36 -19.55 -0.08
CA GLN A 559 28.04 -20.63 0.61
C GLN A 559 28.78 -20.02 1.81
N GLY A 560 28.41 -20.46 3.02
CA GLY A 560 29.13 -20.09 4.23
C GLY A 560 30.60 -20.52 4.12
N ALA A 561 31.47 -19.60 4.53
CA ALA A 561 32.91 -19.80 4.73
C ALA A 561 33.22 -20.93 5.73
#